data_AF-A0A9C9W5Z8-F1
#
_entry.id   AF-A0A9C9W5Z8-F1
#
_cell.length_a   1.000
_cell.length_b   1.000
_cell.length_c   1.000
_cell.angle_alpha   90.00
_cell.angle_beta   90.00
_cell.angle_gamma   90.00
#
_symmetry.space_group_name_H-M   'P 1'
#
loop_
_entity.id
_entity.type
_entity.pdbx_description
1 polymer ?
#
loop_
_entity_poly.entity_id
_entity_poly.type
_entity_poly.pdbx_seq_one_letter_code
_entity_poly.pdbx_strand_id
1 'polypeptide(L)'
;MNVRTNLPEDDTNSGAPGIQRIIAILWPSFLTSGIATGLFFTLFDPHELMMLSGHLEISRTAAYSIGFFSFWLLTASTCALTCYFLRPCERVPGHK
;
A
#
# COMPACT_ATOMS: atom_id res chain seq x y z
N MET A 1 -36.19 4.53 41.49
CA MET A 1 -36.56 3.81 40.26
C MET A 1 -35.38 3.93 39.32
N ASN A 2 -34.59 2.86 39.20
CA ASN A 2 -33.23 2.87 38.67
C ASN A 2 -33.25 2.35 37.22
N VAL A 3 -33.38 3.26 36.26
CA VAL A 3 -33.27 2.92 34.84
C VAL A 3 -32.06 3.65 34.28
N ARG A 4 -30.87 3.23 34.73
CA ARG A 4 -29.66 3.36 33.92
C ARG A 4 -29.78 2.32 32.82
N THR A 5 -30.20 2.76 31.64
CA THR A 5 -30.07 2.00 30.41
C THR A 5 -28.59 1.66 30.23
N ASN A 6 -28.22 0.43 30.56
CA ASN A 6 -27.00 -0.19 30.07
C ASN A 6 -27.14 -0.32 28.55
N LEU A 7 -26.91 0.77 27.84
CA LEU A 7 -26.59 0.71 26.42
C LEU A 7 -25.18 0.10 26.36
N PRO A 8 -24.91 -0.90 25.51
CA PRO A 8 -23.53 -1.21 25.18
C PRO A 8 -22.90 0.05 24.58
N GLU A 9 -22.01 0.73 25.32
CA GLU A 9 -21.07 1.71 24.77
C GLU A 9 -20.10 0.93 23.86
N ASP A 10 -20.45 0.79 22.59
CA ASP A 10 -19.70 0.02 21.58
C ASP A 10 -18.63 0.88 20.87
N ASP A 11 -18.59 2.18 21.07
CA ASP A 11 -17.98 3.08 20.10
C ASP A 11 -16.59 3.59 20.51
N THR A 12 -15.90 2.88 21.41
CA THR A 12 -14.44 2.98 21.47
C THR A 12 -13.87 2.38 20.18
N ASN A 13 -13.39 3.24 19.28
CA ASN A 13 -12.64 2.97 18.02
C ASN A 13 -13.39 3.15 16.68
N SER A 14 -14.40 4.02 16.59
CA SER A 14 -14.96 4.47 15.29
C SER A 14 -14.19 5.61 14.61
N GLY A 15 -12.88 5.72 14.85
CA GLY A 15 -11.99 6.45 13.95
C GLY A 15 -11.60 5.49 12.83
N ALA A 16 -12.28 5.55 11.67
CA ALA A 16 -12.08 4.68 10.48
C ALA A 16 -10.77 3.87 10.57
N PRO A 17 -10.84 2.57 10.94
CA PRO A 17 -9.69 1.87 11.50
C PRO A 17 -8.51 2.01 10.54
N GLY A 18 -7.36 2.49 11.02
CA GLY A 18 -6.20 2.79 10.16
C GLY A 18 -5.84 1.62 9.24
N ILE A 19 -6.12 0.40 9.67
CA ILE A 19 -6.06 -0.84 8.90
C ILE A 19 -6.91 -0.83 7.63
N GLN A 20 -8.16 -0.34 7.64
CA GLN A 20 -8.99 -0.23 6.42
C GLN A 20 -8.35 0.71 5.39
N ARG A 21 -7.78 1.84 5.82
CA ARG A 21 -7.05 2.75 4.93
C ARG A 21 -5.78 2.11 4.37
N ILE A 22 -5.02 1.42 5.22
CA ILE A 22 -3.80 0.72 4.81
C ILE A 22 -4.15 -0.38 3.80
N ILE A 23 -5.20 -1.18 4.03
CA ILE A 23 -5.67 -2.22 3.10
C ILE A 23 -6.15 -1.60 1.78
N ALA A 24 -6.88 -0.49 1.82
CA ALA A 24 -7.36 0.22 0.64
C ALA A 24 -6.22 0.76 -0.24
N ILE A 25 -5.05 1.05 0.35
CA ILE A 25 -3.84 1.48 -0.36
C ILE A 25 -3.03 0.26 -0.84
N LEU A 26 -2.83 -0.73 0.02
CA LEU A 26 -2.02 -1.92 -0.25
C LEU A 26 -2.58 -2.75 -1.40
N TRP A 27 -3.92 -2.88 -1.49
CA TRP A 27 -4.58 -3.70 -2.49
C TRP A 27 -4.32 -3.24 -3.94
N PRO A 28 -4.64 -2.00 -4.34
CA PRO A 28 -4.33 -1.49 -5.68
C PRO A 28 -2.81 -1.34 -5.93
N SER A 29 -2.01 -1.08 -4.89
CA SER A 29 -0.55 -0.99 -5.01
C SER A 29 0.07 -2.35 -5.36
N PHE A 30 -0.44 -3.44 -4.80
CA PHE A 30 0.01 -4.80 -5.10
C PHE A 30 -0.24 -5.14 -6.58
N LEU A 31 -1.44 -4.85 -7.09
CA LEU A 31 -1.80 -5.11 -8.49
C LEU A 31 -0.93 -4.31 -9.46
N THR A 32 -0.77 -3.01 -9.22
CA THR A 32 0.02 -2.10 -10.06
C THR A 32 1.50 -2.48 -10.04
N SER A 33 2.04 -2.86 -8.87
CA SER A 33 3.41 -3.37 -8.77
C SER A 33 3.62 -4.63 -9.61
N GLY A 34 2.68 -5.58 -9.56
CA GLY A 34 2.77 -6.79 -10.37
C GLY A 34 2.85 -6.47 -11.87
N ILE A 35 2.01 -5.55 -12.35
CA ILE A 35 2.03 -5.09 -13.75
C ILE A 35 3.35 -4.37 -14.08
N ALA A 36 3.78 -3.42 -13.24
CA ALA A 36 5.02 -2.68 -13.44
C ALA A 36 6.25 -3.60 -13.46
N THR A 37 6.29 -4.57 -12.55
CA THR A 37 7.35 -5.59 -12.46
C THR A 37 7.36 -6.48 -13.71
N GLY A 38 6.18 -6.95 -14.15
CA GLY A 38 6.06 -7.75 -15.37
C GLY A 38 6.52 -6.98 -16.61
N LEU A 39 6.10 -5.72 -16.75
CA LEU A 39 6.55 -4.83 -17.83
C LEU A 39 8.05 -4.56 -17.75
N PHE A 40 8.57 -4.29 -16.55
CA PHE A 40 10.00 -4.04 -16.35
C PHE A 40 10.82 -5.26 -16.78
N PHE A 41 10.48 -6.48 -16.33
CA PHE A 41 11.24 -7.67 -16.74
C PHE A 41 11.01 -8.10 -18.19
N THR A 42 9.91 -7.65 -18.81
CA THR A 42 9.71 -7.82 -20.26
C THR A 42 10.62 -6.89 -21.06
N LEU A 43 10.88 -5.68 -20.54
CA LEU A 43 11.75 -4.69 -21.18
C LEU A 43 13.24 -4.88 -20.84
N PHE A 44 13.53 -5.29 -19.61
CA PHE A 44 14.86 -5.51 -19.06
C PHE A 44 15.02 -7.00 -18.77
N ASP A 45 15.68 -7.71 -19.68
CA ASP A 45 15.88 -9.15 -19.52
C ASP A 45 16.74 -9.42 -18.27
N PRO A 46 16.27 -10.25 -17.32
CA PRO A 46 17.02 -10.57 -16.12
C PRO A 46 18.37 -11.23 -16.43
N HIS A 47 18.54 -11.84 -17.61
CA HIS A 47 19.79 -12.45 -18.05
C HIS A 47 20.86 -11.39 -18.35
N GLU A 48 20.49 -10.27 -18.97
CA GLU A 48 21.40 -9.14 -19.24
C GLU A 48 21.86 -8.48 -17.95
N LEU A 49 20.94 -8.31 -16.98
CA LEU A 49 21.26 -7.82 -15.64
C LEU A 49 22.21 -8.76 -14.89
N MET A 50 22.08 -10.07 -15.09
CA MET A 50 22.95 -11.08 -14.49
C MET A 50 24.35 -11.10 -15.12
N MET A 51 24.48 -10.77 -16.40
CA MET A 51 25.79 -10.60 -17.05
C MET A 51 26.48 -9.31 -16.59
N LEU A 52 25.72 -8.22 -16.41
CA LEU A 52 26.26 -6.93 -15.98
C LEU A 52 26.64 -6.88 -14.49
N SER A 53 25.99 -7.68 -13.64
CA SER A 53 26.22 -7.67 -12.18
C SER A 53 27.53 -8.33 -11.75
N GLY A 54 28.26 -8.98 -12.66
CA GLY A 54 29.59 -9.52 -12.39
C GLY A 54 29.60 -10.50 -11.21
N HIS A 55 29.29 -11.77 -11.47
CA HIS A 55 29.46 -12.87 -10.50
C HIS A 55 28.61 -12.83 -9.22
N LEU A 56 27.66 -11.91 -9.09
CA LEU A 56 26.68 -11.99 -8.02
C LEU A 56 25.61 -13.01 -8.44
N GLU A 57 25.68 -14.24 -7.94
CA GLU A 57 24.68 -15.32 -8.12
C GLU A 57 23.33 -14.97 -7.48
N ILE A 58 22.75 -13.82 -7.84
CA ILE A 58 21.37 -13.52 -7.53
C ILE A 58 20.54 -14.44 -8.40
N SER A 59 20.02 -15.51 -7.78
CA SER A 59 19.08 -16.42 -8.43
C SER A 59 17.97 -15.62 -9.12
N ARG A 60 17.55 -16.04 -10.32
CA ARG A 60 16.50 -15.37 -11.10
C ARG A 60 15.28 -15.03 -10.25
N THR A 61 14.92 -15.94 -9.33
CA THR A 61 13.82 -15.77 -8.36
C THR A 61 14.01 -14.58 -7.41
N ALA A 62 15.25 -14.34 -6.96
CA ALA A 62 15.58 -13.22 -6.10
C ALA A 62 15.48 -11.88 -6.86
N ALA A 63 15.95 -11.82 -8.11
CA ALA A 63 15.79 -10.63 -8.95
C ALA A 63 14.30 -10.27 -9.15
N TYR A 64 13.46 -11.26 -9.48
CA TYR A 64 12.01 -11.05 -9.61
C TYR A 64 11.37 -10.52 -8.33
N SER A 65 11.75 -11.09 -7.19
CA SER A 65 11.23 -10.69 -5.88
C SER A 65 11.65 -9.26 -5.53
N ILE A 66 12.91 -8.90 -5.74
CA ILE A 66 13.43 -7.54 -5.47
C ILE A 66 12.73 -6.50 -6.34
N GLY A 67 12.53 -6.80 -7.63
CA GLY A 67 11.75 -5.95 -8.54
C GLY A 67 10.33 -5.74 -8.00
N PHE A 68 9.65 -6.83 -7.68
CA PHE A 68 8.30 -6.78 -7.13
C PHE A 68 8.20 -5.94 -5.85
N PHE A 69 9.09 -6.15 -4.88
CA PHE A 69 9.08 -5.37 -3.64
C PHE A 69 9.42 -3.90 -3.86
N SER A 70 10.37 -3.59 -4.75
CA SER A 70 10.76 -2.21 -5.06
C SER A 70 9.60 -1.44 -5.70
N PHE A 71 8.95 -2.02 -6.72
CA PHE A 71 7.78 -1.43 -7.35
C PHE A 71 6.57 -1.36 -6.42
N TRP A 72 6.42 -2.32 -5.50
CA TRP A 72 5.35 -2.35 -4.52
C TRP A 72 5.49 -1.23 -3.50
N LEU A 73 6.69 -1.03 -2.97
CA LEU A 73 6.97 0.09 -2.06
C LEU A 73 6.81 1.44 -2.77
N LEU A 74 7.33 1.60 -4.00
CA LEU A 74 7.15 2.84 -4.77
C LEU A 74 5.67 3.18 -4.99
N THR A 75 4.88 2.19 -5.37
CA THR A 75 3.45 2.38 -5.65
C THR A 75 2.68 2.63 -4.37
N ALA A 76 2.97 1.86 -3.31
CA ALA A 76 2.38 2.07 -1.99
C ALA A 76 2.69 3.47 -1.45
N SER A 77 3.93 3.95 -1.59
CA SER A 77 4.32 5.31 -1.22
C SER A 77 3.58 6.36 -2.06
N THR A 78 3.42 6.15 -3.36
CA THR A 78 2.68 7.07 -4.24
C THR A 78 1.20 7.16 -3.84
N CYS A 79 0.54 6.03 -3.59
CA CYS A 79 -0.85 6.01 -3.14
C CYS A 79 -0.98 6.60 -1.72
N ALA A 80 -0.05 6.31 -0.81
CA ALA A 80 -0.04 6.89 0.52
C ALA A 80 0.15 8.41 0.50
N LEU A 81 1.09 8.90 -0.32
CA LEU A 81 1.30 10.34 -0.55
C LEU A 81 0.05 10.98 -1.16
N THR A 82 -0.56 10.33 -2.17
CA THR A 82 -1.81 10.80 -2.77
C THR A 82 -2.91 10.92 -1.72
N CYS A 83 -3.12 9.90 -0.88
CA CYS A 83 -4.09 9.94 0.21
C CYS A 83 -3.73 10.98 1.29
N TYR A 84 -2.44 11.22 1.53
CA TYR A 84 -1.96 12.26 2.46
C TYR A 84 -2.31 13.65 1.94
N PHE A 85 -2.01 13.94 0.67
CA PHE A 85 -2.35 15.21 0.02
C PHE A 85 -3.85 15.41 -0.17
N LEU A 86 -4.59 14.34 -0.50
CA LEU A 86 -6.03 14.41 -0.69
C LEU A 86 -6.83 14.54 0.60
N ARG A 87 -6.24 14.49 1.81
CA ARG A 87 -6.99 14.73 3.05
C ARG A 87 -7.51 16.18 3.06
N PRO A 88 -8.80 16.41 2.76
CA PRO A 88 -9.37 17.74 2.86
C PRO A 88 -9.56 18.03 4.35
N CYS A 89 -9.31 19.27 4.76
CA CYS A 89 -9.59 19.77 6.09
C CYS A 89 -10.95 19.25 6.60
N GLU A 90 -10.93 18.74 7.82
CA GLU A 90 -12.09 18.41 8.66
C GLU A 90 -13.27 19.33 8.33
N ARG A 91 -14.37 18.75 7.82
CA ARG A 91 -15.63 19.50 7.73
C ARG A 91 -16.03 19.81 9.16
N VAL A 92 -15.77 21.05 9.61
CA VAL A 92 -16.39 21.62 10.80
C VAL A 92 -17.90 21.47 10.60
N PRO A 93 -18.63 20.74 11.48
CA PRO A 93 -20.06 20.59 11.36
C PRO A 93 -20.67 21.99 11.49
N GLY A 94 -21.15 22.53 10.38
CA GLY A 94 -21.84 23.81 10.35
C GLY A 94 -23.14 23.69 11.13
N HIS A 95 -23.16 24.30 12.31
CA HIS A 95 -24.35 24.50 13.12
C HIS A 95 -25.27 25.52 12.44
N LYS A 96 -26.47 25.09 12.01
CA LYS A 96 -27.69 25.91 11.93
C LYS A 96 -28.88 25.02 12.24
#